data_AF-A0A3M1FY44-F1
#
_entry.id   AF-A0A3M1FY44-F1
#
_cell.length_a   1.000
_cell.length_b   1.000
_cell.length_c   1.000
_cell.angle_alpha   90.00
_cell.angle_beta   90.00
_cell.angle_gamma   90.00
#
_symmetry.space_group_name_H-M   'P 1'
#
loop_
_entity.id
_entity.type
_entity.pdbx_description
1 polymer ?
#
loop_
_entity_poly.entity_id
_entity_poly.type
_entity_poly.pdbx_seq_one_letter_code
_entity_poly.pdbx_strand_id
1 'polypeptide(L)'
;IDLVNDVPSRVGEIVVHPVLGPIDSAENILANKITALVDRKEPKDLADVWGFCTKMQLSLSDAIENAHGKAAGIFPPDLARVLCSATRADWELIRWADPPPPDVFVQDLFRLGERLLLGE
;
A
#
# COMPACT_ATOMS: atom_id res chain seq x y z
N ILE A 1 4.01 8.05 -8.16
CA ILE A 1 3.27 6.81 -8.50
C ILE A 1 4.00 6.17 -9.67
N ASP A 2 4.50 4.95 -9.47
CA ASP A 2 5.10 4.14 -10.53
C ASP A 2 3.97 3.34 -11.20
N LEU A 3 3.79 3.52 -12.51
CA LEU A 3 2.65 2.99 -13.29
C LEU A 3 3.05 1.75 -14.12
N VAL A 4 4.24 1.21 -13.90
CA VAL A 4 4.80 0.12 -14.71
C VAL A 4 4.28 -1.25 -14.25
N ASN A 5 3.93 -2.07 -15.24
CA ASN A 5 2.97 -3.16 -15.19
C ASN A 5 3.70 -4.50 -15.46
N ASP A 6 3.92 -5.36 -14.44
CA ASP A 6 4.81 -6.53 -14.57
C ASP A 6 4.19 -7.90 -14.21
N VAL A 7 2.86 -8.04 -14.07
CA VAL A 7 2.26 -9.38 -13.78
C VAL A 7 0.81 -9.57 -14.28
N PRO A 8 0.38 -10.80 -14.64
CA PRO A 8 -0.85 -11.05 -15.41
C PRO A 8 -2.16 -11.21 -14.60
N SER A 9 -2.12 -11.14 -13.27
CA SER A 9 -3.31 -11.33 -12.42
C SER A 9 -3.95 -9.99 -12.05
N ARG A 10 -5.26 -9.82 -12.32
CA ARG A 10 -5.96 -8.52 -12.31
C ARG A 10 -7.33 -8.60 -11.61
N VAL A 11 -7.63 -7.65 -10.71
CA VAL A 11 -8.95 -7.46 -10.08
C VAL A 11 -9.33 -5.96 -10.11
N GLY A 12 -10.56 -5.65 -10.52
CA GLY A 12 -11.10 -4.26 -10.63
C GLY A 12 -11.57 -3.86 -12.04
N GLU A 13 -12.35 -2.78 -12.15
CA GLU A 13 -12.76 -2.23 -13.45
C GLU A 13 -11.57 -1.56 -14.17
N ILE A 14 -11.43 -1.85 -15.47
CA ILE A 14 -10.38 -1.26 -16.31
C ILE A 14 -10.75 0.19 -16.60
N VAL A 15 -10.00 1.13 -16.04
CA VAL A 15 -10.04 2.52 -16.50
C VAL A 15 -9.11 2.63 -17.71
N VAL A 16 -9.69 2.59 -18.90
CA VAL A 16 -8.94 2.89 -20.13
C VAL A 16 -8.84 4.39 -20.27
N HIS A 17 -7.66 4.94 -19.97
CA HIS A 17 -7.42 6.35 -20.20
C HIS A 17 -7.14 6.58 -21.69
N PRO A 18 -7.79 7.57 -22.34
CA PRO A 18 -7.73 7.76 -23.79
C PRO A 18 -6.32 8.01 -24.34
N VAL A 19 -5.37 8.40 -23.48
CA VAL A 19 -3.96 8.65 -23.85
C VAL A 19 -3.00 7.60 -23.28
N LEU A 20 -3.31 7.01 -22.12
CA LEU A 20 -2.36 6.18 -21.35
C LEU A 20 -2.62 4.67 -21.50
N GLY A 21 -3.72 4.28 -22.16
CA GLY A 21 -4.10 2.88 -22.29
C GLY A 21 -4.71 2.33 -20.98
N PRO A 22 -4.63 1.01 -20.73
CA PRO A 22 -5.15 0.41 -19.51
C PRO A 22 -4.36 0.89 -18.29
N ILE A 23 -5.03 1.53 -17.33
CA ILE A 23 -4.45 1.92 -16.04
C ILE A 23 -4.87 0.88 -15.00
N ASP A 24 -3.95 0.49 -14.11
CA ASP A 24 -4.29 -0.34 -12.96
C ASP A 24 -5.27 0.39 -12.03
N SER A 25 -6.22 -0.36 -11.48
CA SER A 25 -7.11 0.14 -10.44
C SER A 25 -6.33 0.54 -9.18
N ALA A 26 -6.90 1.41 -8.35
CA ALA A 26 -6.26 1.82 -7.10
C ALA A 26 -6.01 0.61 -6.18
N GLU A 27 -6.91 -0.37 -6.21
CA GLU A 27 -6.83 -1.65 -5.53
C GLU A 27 -5.65 -2.50 -6.03
N ASN A 28 -5.45 -2.58 -7.36
CA ASN A 28 -4.30 -3.26 -7.95
C ASN A 28 -2.99 -2.58 -7.58
N ILE A 29 -2.96 -1.25 -7.59
CA ILE A 29 -1.78 -0.47 -7.20
C ILE A 29 -1.50 -0.72 -5.72
N LEU A 30 -2.50 -0.67 -4.84
CA LEU A 30 -2.33 -0.96 -3.42
C LEU A 30 -1.80 -2.38 -3.20
N ALA A 31 -2.35 -3.39 -3.88
CA ALA A 31 -1.87 -4.77 -3.81
C ALA A 31 -0.37 -4.86 -4.19
N ASN A 32 0.04 -4.21 -5.29
CA ASN A 32 1.44 -4.15 -5.69
C ASN A 32 2.31 -3.43 -4.64
N LYS A 33 1.78 -2.38 -4.02
CA LYS A 33 2.49 -1.58 -3.02
C LYS A 33 2.72 -2.34 -1.73
N ILE A 34 1.75 -3.11 -1.24
CA ILE A 34 1.95 -3.94 -0.05
C ILE A 34 2.93 -5.08 -0.33
N THR A 35 2.95 -5.67 -1.53
CA THR A 35 3.96 -6.66 -1.92
C THR A 35 5.37 -6.05 -1.89
N ALA A 36 5.54 -4.88 -2.53
CA ALA A 36 6.82 -4.18 -2.53
C ALA A 36 7.23 -3.76 -1.10
N LEU A 37 6.29 -3.28 -0.29
CA LEU A 37 6.57 -2.83 1.06
C LEU A 37 7.15 -3.94 1.94
N VAL A 38 6.62 -5.17 1.83
CA VAL A 38 7.14 -6.34 2.58
C VAL A 38 8.56 -6.71 2.13
N ASP A 39 8.86 -6.61 0.84
CA ASP A 39 10.15 -7.00 0.27
C ASP A 39 11.27 -5.99 0.57
N ARG A 40 11.06 -4.71 0.22
CA ARG A 40 12.12 -3.68 0.26
C ARG A 40 11.98 -2.63 1.37
N LYS A 41 10.81 -2.52 2.01
CA LYS A 41 10.56 -1.59 3.13
C LYS A 41 10.93 -0.13 2.83
N GLU A 42 10.70 0.32 1.60
CA GLU A 42 11.02 1.69 1.23
C GLU A 42 10.03 2.69 1.88
N PRO A 43 10.50 3.83 2.42
CA PRO A 43 9.62 4.83 3.03
C PRO A 43 8.51 5.35 2.09
N LYS A 44 8.78 5.42 0.78
CA LYS A 44 7.78 5.85 -0.20
C LYS A 44 6.59 4.88 -0.28
N ASP A 45 6.80 3.59 -0.08
CA ASP A 45 5.71 2.61 -0.13
C ASP A 45 4.88 2.64 1.15
N LEU A 46 5.46 3.00 2.31
CA LEU A 46 4.70 3.33 3.51
C LEU A 46 3.77 4.53 3.26
N ALA A 47 4.27 5.56 2.56
CA ALA A 47 3.49 6.73 2.16
C ALA A 47 2.32 6.36 1.25
N ASP A 48 2.59 5.57 0.22
CA ASP A 48 1.59 5.12 -0.75
C ASP A 48 0.50 4.30 -0.04
N VAL A 49 0.89 3.30 0.77
CA VAL A 49 -0.06 2.46 1.55
C VAL A 49 -0.90 3.32 2.50
N TRP A 50 -0.28 4.22 3.26
CA TRP A 50 -1.02 5.15 4.12
C TRP A 50 -2.02 5.99 3.31
N GLY A 51 -1.62 6.52 2.16
CA GLY A 51 -2.48 7.34 1.31
C GLY A 51 -3.69 6.57 0.79
N PHE A 52 -3.47 5.36 0.24
CA PHE A 52 -4.55 4.52 -0.24
C PHE A 52 -5.53 4.12 0.88
N CYS A 53 -5.04 3.75 2.05
CA CYS A 53 -5.90 3.30 3.14
C CYS A 53 -6.60 4.44 3.89
N THR A 54 -5.94 5.60 4.08
CA THR A 54 -6.50 6.70 4.89
C THR A 54 -7.21 7.77 4.06
N LYS A 55 -6.77 8.04 2.83
CA LYS A 55 -7.38 9.05 1.96
C LYS A 55 -8.39 8.45 1.00
N MET A 56 -8.11 7.25 0.47
CA MET A 56 -9.00 6.55 -0.45
C MET A 56 -9.83 5.44 0.22
N GLN A 57 -9.64 5.21 1.53
CA GLN A 57 -10.41 4.24 2.32
C GLN A 57 -10.33 2.80 1.79
N LEU A 58 -9.23 2.44 1.12
CA LEU A 58 -9.03 1.09 0.61
C LEU A 58 -8.69 0.10 1.74
N SER A 59 -9.23 -1.11 1.63
CA SER A 59 -9.04 -2.20 2.58
C SER A 59 -7.68 -2.88 2.40
N LEU A 60 -6.91 -3.01 3.49
CA LEU A 60 -5.68 -3.82 3.49
C LEU A 60 -5.99 -5.31 3.35
N SER A 61 -7.09 -5.78 3.92
CA SER A 61 -7.51 -7.18 3.81
C SER A 61 -7.77 -7.56 2.36
N ASP A 62 -8.52 -6.72 1.63
CA ASP A 62 -8.83 -6.93 0.21
C ASP A 62 -7.55 -6.82 -0.63
N ALA A 63 -6.64 -5.90 -0.28
CA ALA A 63 -5.36 -5.77 -0.95
C ALA A 63 -4.48 -7.03 -0.76
N ILE A 64 -4.49 -7.62 0.44
CA ILE A 64 -3.79 -8.88 0.74
C ILE A 64 -4.40 -10.03 -0.08
N GLU A 65 -5.73 -10.16 -0.11
CA GLU A 65 -6.41 -11.16 -0.95
C GLU A 65 -6.06 -11.00 -2.44
N ASN A 66 -6.05 -9.76 -2.93
CA ASN A 66 -5.65 -9.45 -4.31
C ASN A 66 -4.17 -9.76 -4.58
N ALA A 67 -3.29 -9.57 -3.58
CA ALA A 67 -1.88 -9.93 -3.68
C ALA A 67 -1.68 -11.46 -3.66
N HIS A 68 -2.48 -12.21 -2.91
CA HIS A 68 -2.48 -13.69 -2.95
C HIS A 68 -2.91 -14.26 -4.29
N GLY A 69 -3.74 -13.54 -5.04
CA GLY A 69 -4.02 -13.85 -6.45
C GLY A 69 -2.81 -13.70 -7.37
N LYS A 70 -1.68 -13.16 -6.88
CA LYS A 70 -0.38 -13.05 -7.55
C LYS A 70 0.60 -14.04 -6.91
N ALA A 71 1.70 -14.36 -7.59
CA ALA A 71 2.65 -15.41 -7.18
C ALA A 71 3.36 -15.19 -5.82
N ALA A 72 3.14 -14.05 -5.16
CA ALA A 72 3.68 -13.72 -3.84
C ALA A 72 2.54 -13.68 -2.80
N GLY A 73 2.40 -14.75 -2.02
CA GLY A 73 1.50 -14.73 -0.87
C GLY A 73 2.04 -13.76 0.19
N ILE A 74 1.21 -12.82 0.64
CA ILE A 74 1.58 -11.89 1.73
C ILE A 74 1.08 -12.48 3.05
N PHE A 75 1.97 -12.69 4.00
CA PHE A 75 1.56 -13.08 5.35
C PHE A 75 1.16 -11.82 6.14
N PRO A 76 -0.09 -11.68 6.62
CA PRO A 76 -0.56 -10.45 7.27
C PRO A 76 0.32 -9.97 8.44
N PRO A 77 0.85 -10.85 9.32
CA PRO A 77 1.78 -10.44 10.37
C PRO A 77 3.09 -9.82 9.87
N ASP A 78 3.58 -10.20 8.68
CA ASP A 78 4.77 -9.58 8.12
C ASP A 78 4.49 -8.16 7.65
N LEU A 79 3.35 -7.94 6.99
CA LEU A 79 2.92 -6.60 6.63
C LEU A 79 2.67 -5.74 7.87
N ALA A 80 1.96 -6.27 8.87
CA ALA A 80 1.70 -5.58 10.13
C ALA A 80 3.01 -5.17 10.83
N ARG A 81 4.01 -6.05 10.88
CA ARG A 81 5.32 -5.74 11.45
C ARG A 81 6.02 -4.58 10.72
N VAL A 82 5.92 -4.52 9.39
CA VAL A 82 6.51 -3.41 8.63
C VAL A 82 5.77 -2.10 8.93
N LEU A 83 4.43 -2.11 8.94
CA LEU A 83 3.62 -0.93 9.25
C LEU A 83 3.88 -0.41 10.68
N CYS A 84 3.92 -1.30 11.67
CA CYS A 84 4.24 -0.98 13.06
C CYS A 84 5.73 -0.67 13.31
N SER A 85 6.58 -0.73 12.27
CA SER A 85 7.99 -0.32 12.38
C SER A 85 8.24 1.09 11.84
N ALA A 86 7.20 1.75 11.29
CA ALA A 86 7.32 3.08 10.71
C ALA A 86 7.76 4.11 11.75
N THR A 87 8.71 4.96 11.35
CA THR A 87 9.29 5.98 12.22
C THR A 87 9.14 7.37 11.59
N ARG A 88 9.40 8.40 12.40
CA ARG A 88 9.56 9.77 11.90
C ARG A 88 10.69 9.89 10.87
N ALA A 89 11.76 9.11 10.98
CA ALA A 89 12.86 9.15 10.01
C ALA A 89 12.38 8.67 8.63
N ASP A 90 11.51 7.66 8.57
CA ASP A 90 10.89 7.23 7.30
C ASP A 90 10.06 8.37 6.70
N TRP A 91 9.29 9.08 7.53
CA TRP A 91 8.51 10.24 7.10
C TRP A 91 9.38 11.33 6.47
N GLU A 92 10.55 11.60 7.05
CA GLU A 92 11.49 12.64 6.59
C GLU A 92 12.16 12.32 5.24
N LEU A 93 12.25 11.02 4.88
CA LEU A 93 12.83 10.58 3.61
C LEU A 93 11.86 10.68 2.43
N ILE A 94 10.57 10.90 2.69
CA ILE A 94 9.54 10.97 1.66
C ILE A 94 9.44 12.38 1.08
N ARG A 95 9.39 12.48 -0.25
CA ARG A 95 9.16 13.74 -0.97
C ARG A 95 7.66 14.01 -1.08
N TRP A 96 7.10 14.62 -0.04
CA TRP A 96 5.68 14.97 0.02
C TRP A 96 5.32 16.14 -0.90
N ALA A 97 4.15 16.06 -1.54
CA ALA A 97 3.52 17.22 -2.16
C ALA A 97 2.70 18.02 -1.13
N ASP A 98 1.90 17.31 -0.33
CA ASP A 98 1.14 17.84 0.81
C ASP A 98 1.32 16.90 2.01
N PRO A 99 2.22 17.22 2.96
CA PRO A 99 2.61 16.29 4.00
C PRO A 99 1.59 16.23 5.16
N PRO A 100 1.20 15.03 5.64
CA PRO A 100 0.52 14.92 6.92
C PRO A 100 1.46 15.26 8.08
N PRO A 101 0.94 15.63 9.26
CA PRO A 101 1.76 15.68 10.47
C PRO A 101 2.47 14.33 10.69
N PRO A 102 3.79 14.32 10.99
CA PRO A 102 4.55 13.08 11.11
C PRO A 102 3.96 12.09 12.12
N ASP A 103 3.46 12.61 13.25
CA ASP A 103 2.92 11.79 14.32
C ASP A 103 1.58 11.15 13.92
N VAL A 104 0.78 11.83 13.09
CA VAL A 104 -0.45 11.28 12.52
C VAL A 104 -0.12 10.15 11.54
N PHE A 105 0.86 10.36 10.67
CA PHE A 105 1.32 9.34 9.71
C PHE A 105 1.79 8.06 10.42
N VAL A 106 2.66 8.20 11.43
CA VAL A 106 3.16 7.06 12.20
C VAL A 106 2.01 6.37 12.94
N GLN A 107 1.16 7.14 13.64
CA GLN A 107 0.06 6.55 14.40
C GLN A 107 -0.95 5.82 13.51
N ASP A 108 -1.26 6.35 12.33
CA ASP A 108 -2.16 5.70 11.38
C ASP A 108 -1.57 4.40 10.83
N LEU A 109 -0.28 4.37 10.49
CA LEU A 109 0.40 3.14 10.06
C LEU A 109 0.39 2.07 11.17
N PHE A 110 0.63 2.46 12.42
CA PHE A 110 0.51 1.57 13.57
C PHE A 110 -0.90 1.00 13.69
N ARG A 111 -1.94 1.84 13.62
CA ARG A 111 -3.35 1.38 13.66
C ARG A 111 -3.67 0.40 12.54
N LEU A 112 -3.19 0.68 11.31
CA LEU A 112 -3.37 -0.23 10.17
C LEU A 112 -2.70 -1.58 10.43
N GLY A 113 -1.50 -1.59 11.00
CA GLY A 113 -0.81 -2.82 11.39
C GLY A 113 -1.53 -3.59 12.52
N GLU A 114 -2.02 -2.90 13.55
CA GLU A 114 -2.78 -3.52 14.63
C GLU A 114 -4.07 -4.20 14.13
N ARG A 115 -4.82 -3.52 13.25
CA ARG A 115 -6.03 -4.07 12.63
C ARG A 115 -5.79 -5.39 11.89
N LEU A 116 -4.67 -5.47 11.16
CA LEU A 116 -4.27 -6.71 10.49
C LEU A 116 -4.01 -7.87 11.47
N LEU A 117 -3.48 -7.57 12.66
CA LEU A 117 -3.23 -8.58 13.69
C LEU A 117 -4.49 -9.02 14.42
N LEU A 118 -5.48 -8.14 14.51
CA LEU A 118 -6.78 -8.39 15.14
C LEU A 118 -7.81 -9.04 14.19
N GLY A 119 -7.58 -8.95 12.87
CA GLY A 119 -8.48 -9.47 11.85
C GLY A 119 -9.67 -8.55 11.53
N GLU A 120 -9.47 -7.23 11.66
CA GLU A 120 -10.50 -6.17 11.52
C GLU A 120 -10.25 -5.19 10.33
#